data_AF-A0A6I7LI67-F1
#
_entry.id   AF-A0A6I7LI67-F1
#
_cell.length_a   1.000
_cell.length_b   1.000
_cell.length_c   1.000
_cell.angle_alpha   90.00
_cell.angle_beta   90.00
_cell.angle_gamma   90.00
#
_symmetry.space_group_name_H-M   'P 1'
#
loop_
_entity.id
_entity.type
_entity.pdbx_description
1 polymer ?
#
loop_
_entity_poly.entity_id
_entity_poly.type
_entity_poly.pdbx_seq_one_letter_code
_entity_poly.pdbx_strand_id
1 'polypeptide(L)'
;MKKSIFAILAISFVGLFAIKATASESAPAASDTTKTLKPQTTCLVTGEPIDSSSHFDLQGQRIYMCCDMCAPKIKADPEKYFKKAAEQGILFENAQTNCPVSGEEIDKAIYTDYNGRRIYFCCKKCVATFKSDPAAVLAKLDKPASKDAGKTDMPGMNHEGH
;
A
#
# COMPACT_ATOMS: atom_id res chain seq x y z
N MET A 1 -65.81 -21.10 -42.33
CA MET A 1 -65.37 -20.69 -43.69
C MET A 1 -64.34 -19.59 -43.47
N LYS A 2 -63.03 -19.69 -43.70
CA LYS A 2 -62.21 -20.21 -44.81
C LYS A 2 -60.76 -20.30 -44.26
N LYS A 3 -60.26 -21.49 -43.91
CA LYS A 3 -59.24 -22.31 -44.62
C LYS A 3 -58.00 -21.55 -45.14
N SER A 4 -56.84 -22.11 -44.73
CA SER A 4 -55.51 -22.16 -45.39
C SER A 4 -54.40 -21.33 -44.72
N ILE A 5 -53.25 -21.84 -44.19
CA ILE A 5 -52.34 -22.98 -44.46
C ILE A 5 -50.99 -22.48 -45.07
N PHE A 6 -49.87 -22.95 -44.47
CA PHE A 6 -48.45 -23.02 -44.89
C PHE A 6 -47.63 -21.72 -45.09
N ALA A 7 -46.56 -21.58 -44.30
CA ALA A 7 -45.19 -21.81 -44.78
C ALA A 7 -44.17 -21.78 -43.63
N ILE A 8 -43.47 -22.91 -43.51
CA ILE A 8 -42.31 -23.16 -42.66
C ILE A 8 -41.12 -22.39 -43.25
N LEU A 9 -40.33 -21.70 -42.42
CA LEU A 9 -38.92 -21.47 -42.73
C LEU A 9 -38.11 -21.70 -41.47
N ALA A 10 -37.57 -22.92 -41.40
CA ALA A 10 -36.62 -23.36 -40.40
C ALA A 10 -35.33 -22.56 -40.54
N ILE A 11 -34.88 -21.93 -39.46
CA ILE A 11 -33.47 -21.60 -39.28
C ILE A 11 -32.99 -22.42 -38.10
N SER A 12 -32.40 -23.55 -38.46
CA SER A 12 -31.59 -24.41 -37.62
C SER A 12 -30.46 -23.59 -37.00
N PHE A 13 -30.55 -23.27 -35.72
CA PHE A 13 -29.37 -22.93 -34.92
C PHE A 13 -28.92 -24.17 -34.16
N VAL A 14 -28.28 -25.07 -34.91
CA VAL A 14 -27.40 -26.10 -34.33
C VAL A 14 -26.15 -25.34 -33.88
N GLY A 15 -26.10 -25.04 -32.58
CA GLY A 15 -24.96 -24.40 -31.93
C GLY A 15 -24.62 -25.14 -30.65
N LEU A 16 -24.10 -26.35 -30.81
CA LEU A 16 -23.38 -27.09 -29.76
C LEU A 16 -22.16 -26.27 -29.35
N PHE A 17 -22.22 -25.60 -28.20
CA PHE A 17 -21.03 -25.13 -27.49
C PHE A 17 -21.02 -25.72 -26.09
N ALA A 18 -20.34 -26.86 -25.97
CA ALA A 18 -19.84 -27.38 -24.72
C ALA A 18 -18.45 -26.79 -24.48
N ILE A 19 -18.30 -25.77 -23.64
CA ILE A 19 -16.99 -25.35 -23.07
C ILE A 19 -17.15 -24.89 -21.61
N LYS A 20 -16.74 -25.80 -20.73
CA LYS A 20 -15.89 -25.67 -19.52
C LYS A 20 -16.26 -24.69 -18.39
N ALA A 21 -16.32 -25.30 -17.20
CA ALA A 21 -16.07 -24.67 -15.91
C ALA A 21 -14.84 -23.74 -15.94
N THR A 22 -15.05 -22.48 -15.60
CA THR A 22 -13.98 -21.57 -15.19
C THR A 22 -13.90 -21.59 -13.67
N ALA A 23 -12.90 -22.30 -13.19
CA ALA A 23 -12.31 -22.10 -11.88
C ALA A 23 -11.96 -20.61 -11.70
N SER A 24 -12.13 -20.13 -10.46
CA SER A 24 -11.24 -19.20 -9.77
C SER A 24 -10.33 -18.36 -10.68
N GLU A 25 -10.87 -17.27 -11.25
CA GLU A 25 -10.04 -16.12 -11.57
C GLU A 25 -9.99 -15.29 -10.28
N SER A 26 -8.95 -15.53 -9.48
CA SER A 26 -8.54 -14.57 -8.47
C SER A 26 -8.45 -13.21 -9.16
N ALA A 27 -9.25 -12.26 -8.68
CA ALA A 27 -9.17 -10.89 -9.13
C ALA A 27 -7.69 -10.47 -9.15
N PRO A 28 -7.18 -9.97 -10.29
CA PRO A 28 -5.83 -9.47 -10.33
C PRO A 28 -5.69 -8.41 -9.24
N ALA A 29 -4.60 -8.57 -8.49
CA ALA A 29 -4.11 -7.64 -7.51
C ALA A 29 -4.28 -6.19 -8.00
N ALA A 30 -4.71 -5.35 -7.05
CA ALA A 30 -4.43 -3.91 -6.97
C ALA A 30 -4.04 -3.27 -8.31
N SER A 31 -5.01 -2.62 -8.94
CA SER A 31 -4.85 -1.74 -10.10
C SER A 31 -3.69 -0.75 -9.89
N ASP A 32 -2.50 -1.15 -10.34
CA ASP A 32 -1.36 -0.32 -10.67
C ASP A 32 -1.78 0.66 -11.78
N THR A 33 -2.29 1.83 -11.36
CA THR A 33 -2.23 2.99 -12.25
C THR A 33 -0.82 3.51 -12.10
N THR A 34 0.01 3.33 -13.12
CA THR A 34 1.38 3.85 -13.23
C THR A 34 1.34 5.39 -13.23
N LYS A 35 1.04 6.00 -12.08
CA LYS A 35 1.27 7.41 -11.81
C LYS A 35 2.79 7.53 -11.76
N THR A 36 3.42 8.11 -12.78
CA THR A 36 4.88 8.29 -12.82
C THR A 36 5.31 9.05 -11.57
N LEU A 37 5.81 8.31 -10.59
CA LEU A 37 6.13 8.81 -9.25
C LEU A 37 7.33 9.74 -9.38
N LYS A 38 7.15 11.00 -8.98
CA LYS A 38 8.21 12.00 -9.04
C LYS A 38 8.90 12.09 -7.69
N PRO A 39 10.25 12.13 -7.64
CA PRO A 39 10.95 12.43 -6.40
C PRO A 39 10.55 13.81 -5.90
N GLN A 40 10.66 14.02 -4.58
CA GLN A 40 10.41 15.33 -4.01
C GLN A 40 11.43 16.33 -4.55
N THR A 41 10.94 17.36 -5.23
CA THR A 41 11.74 18.48 -5.77
C THR A 41 11.27 19.84 -5.26
N THR A 42 10.18 19.85 -4.47
CA THR A 42 9.58 21.04 -3.88
C THR A 42 9.32 20.85 -2.39
N CYS A 43 9.37 21.94 -1.63
CA CYS A 43 9.05 21.98 -0.21
C CYS A 43 7.56 21.71 0.01
N LEU A 44 7.23 20.79 0.91
CA LEU A 44 5.84 20.41 1.20
C LEU A 44 5.01 21.53 1.84
N VAL A 45 5.70 22.43 2.56
CA VAL A 45 5.06 23.51 3.30
C VAL A 45 4.86 24.71 2.40
N THR A 46 5.94 25.24 1.81
CA THR A 46 5.92 26.48 1.02
C THR A 46 5.75 26.28 -0.48
N GLY A 47 6.07 25.09 -1.02
CA GLY A 47 6.05 24.82 -2.46
C GLY A 47 7.29 25.29 -3.22
N GLU A 48 8.27 25.89 -2.52
CA GLU A 48 9.51 26.38 -3.10
C GLU A 48 10.44 25.22 -3.52
N PRO A 49 11.33 25.43 -4.51
CA PRO A 49 12.34 24.43 -4.85
C PRO A 49 13.23 24.12 -3.64
N ILE A 50 13.58 22.85 -3.49
CA ILE A 50 14.50 22.39 -2.43
C ILE A 50 15.85 22.07 -3.04
N ASP A 51 16.92 22.47 -2.34
CA ASP A 51 18.22 21.83 -2.51
C ASP A 51 18.24 20.61 -1.59
N SER A 52 18.57 19.44 -2.12
CA SER A 52 18.53 18.13 -1.44
C SER A 52 19.48 18.00 -0.23
N SER A 53 20.00 19.12 0.28
CA SER A 53 21.02 19.23 1.33
C SER A 53 20.46 19.06 2.74
N SER A 54 19.25 19.55 3.04
CA SER A 54 18.59 19.32 4.33
C SER A 54 17.45 18.32 4.21
N HIS A 55 17.50 17.29 5.03
CA HIS A 55 16.51 16.22 5.06
C HIS A 55 16.42 15.59 6.45
N PHE A 56 15.29 14.93 6.71
CA PHE A 56 15.11 14.09 7.88
C PHE A 56 14.24 12.90 7.51
N ASP A 57 14.42 11.82 8.27
CA ASP A 57 13.66 10.60 8.05
C ASP A 57 12.47 10.57 9.02
N LEU A 58 11.28 10.29 8.48
CA LEU A 58 10.02 10.17 9.22
C LEU A 58 9.16 9.08 8.57
N GLN A 59 8.65 8.16 9.39
CA GLN A 59 7.88 6.99 8.97
C GLN A 59 8.56 6.20 7.84
N GLY A 60 9.88 6.01 7.95
CA GLY A 60 10.69 5.29 6.96
C GLY A 60 10.84 6.01 5.62
N GLN A 61 10.48 7.29 5.54
CA GLN A 61 10.63 8.12 4.35
C GLN A 61 11.57 9.29 4.63
N ARG A 62 12.43 9.59 3.67
CA ARG A 62 13.29 10.76 3.67
C ARG A 62 12.55 11.95 3.11
N ILE A 63 12.35 12.95 3.96
CA ILE A 63 11.67 14.20 3.62
C ILE A 63 12.73 15.28 3.46
N TYR A 64 12.84 15.81 2.26
CA TYR A 64 13.73 16.92 1.96
C TYR A 64 13.05 18.25 2.31
N MET A 65 13.84 19.22 2.75
CA MET A 65 13.34 20.54 3.14
C MET A 65 14.28 21.63 2.69
N CYS A 66 13.71 22.80 2.40
CA CYS A 66 14.49 24.00 2.15
C CYS A 66 15.07 24.58 3.46
N CYS A 67 14.44 24.28 4.61
CA CYS A 67 14.87 24.76 5.92
C CYS A 67 14.29 23.92 7.08
N ASP A 68 15.00 23.90 8.21
CA ASP A 68 14.71 23.05 9.39
C ASP A 68 13.44 23.46 10.15
N MET A 69 12.93 24.66 9.89
CA MET A 69 11.73 25.21 10.53
C MET A 69 10.47 24.37 10.30
N CYS A 70 10.43 23.59 9.21
CA CYS A 70 9.26 22.80 8.83
C CYS A 70 9.24 21.41 9.48
N ALA A 71 10.37 20.89 9.93
CA ALA A 71 10.48 19.58 10.57
C ALA A 71 9.48 19.37 11.73
N PRO A 72 9.37 20.28 12.73
CA PRO A 72 8.43 20.08 13.84
C PRO A 72 6.97 20.06 13.40
N LYS A 73 6.58 20.88 12.41
CA LYS A 73 5.21 20.89 11.87
C LYS A 73 4.89 19.60 11.14
N ILE A 74 5.84 19.06 10.37
CA ILE A 74 5.65 17.80 9.65
C ILE A 74 5.58 16.62 10.61
N LYS A 75 6.42 16.60 11.66
CA LYS A 75 6.38 15.57 12.70
C LYS A 75 5.09 15.62 13.53
N ALA A 76 4.50 16.79 13.73
CA ALA A 76 3.24 16.93 14.46
C ALA A 76 2.04 16.32 13.68
N ASP A 77 1.99 16.51 12.36
CA ASP A 77 0.88 16.06 11.51
C ASP A 77 1.36 15.34 10.23
N PRO A 78 2.06 14.20 10.32
CA PRO A 78 2.69 13.57 9.15
C PRO A 78 1.69 13.22 8.06
N GLU A 79 0.55 12.61 8.43
CA GLU A 79 -0.48 12.19 7.47
C GLU A 79 -0.99 13.33 6.60
N LYS A 80 -1.06 14.55 7.13
CA LYS A 80 -1.49 15.74 6.38
C LYS A 80 -0.51 16.05 5.25
N TYR A 81 0.79 16.03 5.53
CA TYR A 81 1.81 16.37 4.53
C TYR A 81 2.06 15.23 3.54
N PHE A 82 2.02 13.98 3.99
CA PHE A 82 2.12 12.81 3.13
C PHE A 82 0.96 12.73 2.13
N LYS A 83 -0.29 12.98 2.58
CA LYS A 83 -1.45 13.06 1.67
C LYS A 83 -1.31 14.19 0.65
N LYS A 84 -0.94 15.39 1.09
CA LYS A 84 -0.70 16.53 0.18
C LYS A 84 0.36 16.19 -0.88
N ALA A 85 1.45 15.54 -0.49
CA ALA A 85 2.48 15.08 -1.43
C ALA A 85 1.92 14.05 -2.43
N ALA A 86 1.13 13.10 -1.96
CA ALA A 86 0.50 12.06 -2.80
C ALA A 86 -0.44 12.65 -3.85
N GLU A 87 -1.24 13.66 -3.47
CA GLU A 87 -2.10 14.42 -4.36
C GLU A 87 -1.28 15.08 -5.48
N GLN A 88 -0.13 15.65 -5.11
CA GLN A 88 0.85 16.24 -6.04
C GLN A 88 1.61 15.17 -6.86
N GLY A 89 1.39 13.88 -6.62
CA GLY A 89 2.09 12.79 -7.29
C GLY A 89 3.56 12.64 -6.87
N ILE A 90 3.92 13.20 -5.72
CA ILE A 90 5.24 13.09 -5.12
C ILE A 90 5.32 11.76 -4.35
N LEU A 91 6.40 11.03 -4.58
CA LEU A 91 6.79 9.89 -3.77
C LEU A 91 8.10 10.23 -3.06
N PHE A 92 8.13 10.06 -1.75
CA PHE A 92 9.34 10.29 -0.96
C PHE A 92 10.39 9.23 -1.23
N GLU A 93 11.66 9.62 -1.05
CA GLU A 93 12.75 8.65 -1.01
C GLU A 93 12.55 7.74 0.20
N ASN A 94 12.70 6.44 0.01
CA ASN A 94 12.53 5.47 1.08
C ASN A 94 13.84 5.35 1.88
N ALA A 95 13.74 5.52 3.20
CA ALA A 95 14.82 5.33 4.17
C ALA A 95 14.57 4.13 5.09
N GLN A 96 13.59 3.29 4.76
CA GLN A 96 13.18 2.14 5.54
C GLN A 96 14.20 1.00 5.38
N THR A 97 14.65 0.42 6.49
CA THR A 97 15.58 -0.71 6.49
C THR A 97 14.91 -2.04 6.86
N ASN A 98 13.84 -2.00 7.66
CA ASN A 98 13.21 -3.18 8.24
C ASN A 98 11.69 -3.18 8.01
N CYS A 99 11.10 -4.37 8.02
CA CYS A 99 9.67 -4.58 7.85
C CYS A 99 8.93 -3.98 9.06
N PRO A 100 7.96 -3.06 8.88
CA PRO A 100 7.26 -2.42 9.99
C PRO A 100 6.29 -3.36 10.72
N VAL A 101 6.03 -4.55 10.16
CA VAL A 101 5.14 -5.55 10.75
C VAL A 101 5.94 -6.53 11.61
N SER A 102 7.00 -7.15 11.07
CA SER A 102 7.78 -8.20 11.74
C SER A 102 9.13 -7.73 12.30
N GLY A 103 9.68 -6.60 11.85
CA GLY A 103 11.03 -6.14 12.18
C GLY A 103 12.15 -6.79 11.36
N GLU A 104 11.85 -7.76 10.51
CA GLU A 104 12.82 -8.46 9.65
C GLU A 104 13.36 -7.56 8.52
N GLU A 105 14.37 -8.05 7.79
CA GLU A 105 14.89 -7.35 6.61
C GLU A 105 13.83 -7.25 5.52
N ILE A 106 13.80 -6.11 4.83
CA ILE A 106 12.82 -5.86 3.76
C ILE A 106 13.19 -6.57 2.46
N ASP A 107 12.16 -6.96 1.71
CA ASP A 107 12.32 -7.33 0.30
C ASP A 107 11.84 -6.15 -0.55
N LYS A 108 12.74 -5.57 -1.36
CA LYS A 108 12.41 -4.45 -2.26
C LYS A 108 11.41 -4.82 -3.35
N ALA A 109 11.21 -6.11 -3.62
CA ALA A 109 10.16 -6.59 -4.53
C ALA A 109 8.76 -6.59 -3.88
N ILE A 110 8.67 -6.50 -2.55
CA ILE A 110 7.40 -6.56 -1.81
C ILE A 110 7.14 -5.21 -1.17
N TYR A 111 6.28 -4.42 -1.80
CA TYR A 111 5.95 -3.08 -1.33
C TYR A 111 4.48 -2.72 -1.54
N THR A 112 4.05 -1.64 -0.89
CA THR A 112 2.81 -0.94 -1.21
C THR A 112 3.07 0.55 -1.20
N ASP A 113 2.44 1.26 -2.12
CA ASP A 113 2.42 2.71 -2.10
C ASP A 113 1.17 3.19 -1.34
N TYR A 114 1.34 4.10 -0.39
CA TYR A 114 0.26 4.61 0.46
C TYR A 114 0.52 6.06 0.89
N ASN A 115 -0.37 6.98 0.52
CA ASN A 115 -0.27 8.42 0.79
C ASN A 115 1.12 8.98 0.45
N GLY A 116 1.64 8.71 -0.75
CA GLY A 116 2.92 9.27 -1.22
C GLY A 116 4.16 8.61 -0.60
N ARG A 117 3.96 7.54 0.17
CA ARG A 117 5.03 6.74 0.77
C ARG A 117 5.12 5.40 0.07
N ARG A 118 6.33 4.91 -0.15
CA ARG A 118 6.54 3.50 -0.48
C ARG A 118 6.92 2.76 0.79
N ILE A 119 6.14 1.76 1.17
CA ILE A 119 6.39 0.92 2.35
C ILE A 119 6.83 -0.45 1.85
N TYR A 120 8.03 -0.87 2.24
CA TYR A 120 8.54 -2.21 1.92
C TYR A 120 8.18 -3.21 3.01
N PHE A 121 8.13 -4.49 2.65
CA PHE A 121 7.82 -5.57 3.57
C PHE A 121 8.74 -6.76 3.33
N CYS A 122 8.89 -7.62 4.33
CA CYS A 122 9.63 -8.87 4.15
C CYS A 122 8.81 -9.94 3.40
N CYS A 123 7.47 -9.86 3.42
CA CYS A 123 6.61 -10.87 2.82
C CYS A 123 5.19 -10.36 2.51
N LYS A 124 4.47 -11.11 1.66
CA LYS A 124 3.07 -10.80 1.26
C LYS A 124 2.09 -10.80 2.44
N LYS A 125 2.35 -11.58 3.50
CA LYS A 125 1.51 -11.56 4.71
C LYS A 125 1.56 -10.20 5.41
N CYS A 126 2.74 -9.58 5.47
CA CYS A 126 2.89 -8.24 6.06
C CYS A 126 2.15 -7.16 5.25
N VAL A 127 2.06 -7.32 3.92
CA VAL A 127 1.21 -6.45 3.08
C VAL A 127 -0.27 -6.58 3.46
N ALA A 128 -0.75 -7.79 3.74
CA ALA A 128 -2.14 -8.00 4.19
C ALA A 128 -2.40 -7.40 5.57
N THR A 129 -1.45 -7.50 6.50
CA THR A 129 -1.52 -6.82 7.81
C THR A 129 -1.59 -5.31 7.64
N PHE A 130 -0.76 -4.74 6.76
CA PHE A 130 -0.81 -3.31 6.45
C PHE A 130 -2.18 -2.89 5.90
N LYS A 131 -2.76 -3.66 4.97
CA LYS A 131 -4.09 -3.34 4.42
C LYS A 131 -5.21 -3.38 5.46
N SER A 132 -5.05 -4.18 6.51
CA SER A 132 -6.05 -4.31 7.57
C SER A 132 -5.98 -3.15 8.56
N ASP A 133 -4.78 -2.67 8.89
CA ASP A 133 -4.57 -1.51 9.75
C ASP A 133 -3.33 -0.71 9.33
N PRO A 134 -3.48 0.19 8.33
CA PRO A 134 -2.35 0.99 7.85
C PRO A 134 -1.80 1.91 8.94
N ALA A 135 -2.67 2.49 9.78
CA ALA A 135 -2.27 3.47 10.79
C ALA A 135 -1.36 2.84 11.86
N ALA A 136 -1.70 1.64 12.35
CA ALA A 136 -0.88 0.94 13.34
C ALA A 136 0.48 0.51 12.78
N VAL A 137 0.55 0.15 11.49
CA VAL A 137 1.82 -0.23 10.85
C VAL A 137 2.69 1.01 10.56
N LEU A 138 2.10 2.11 10.12
CA LEU A 138 2.81 3.37 9.89
C LEU A 138 3.43 3.92 11.18
N ALA A 139 2.76 3.78 12.32
CA ALA A 139 3.30 4.18 13.62
C ALA A 139 4.53 3.35 14.06
N LYS A 140 4.77 2.19 13.44
CA LYS A 140 5.94 1.34 13.72
C LYS A 140 7.17 1.71 12.89
N LEU A 141 7.00 2.46 11.80
CA LEU A 141 8.10 2.86 10.91
C LEU A 141 9.07 3.86 11.56
N ASP A 142 8.66 4.56 12.62
CA ASP A 142 9.51 5.49 13.37
C ASP A 142 10.37 4.80 14.44
N LYS A 143 10.12 3.50 14.71
CA LYS A 143 10.92 2.74 15.64
C LYS A 143 12.14 2.20 14.90
N PRO A 144 13.38 2.45 15.38
CA PRO A 144 14.53 1.73 14.86
C PRO A 144 14.25 0.24 15.03
N ALA A 145 14.70 -0.57 14.05
CA ALA A 145 14.47 -2.00 13.99
C ALA A 145 14.75 -2.68 15.33
N SER A 146 13.69 -2.86 16.13
CA SER A 146 13.79 -3.55 17.40
C SER A 146 13.89 -5.03 17.05
N LYS A 147 15.02 -5.62 17.40
CA LYS A 147 15.28 -7.06 17.32
C LYS A 147 14.36 -7.89 18.24
N ASP A 148 13.38 -7.26 18.88
CA ASP A 148 12.52 -7.84 19.92
C ASP A 148 11.02 -7.86 19.55
N ALA A 149 10.63 -7.46 18.33
CA ALA A 149 9.23 -7.48 17.88
C ALA A 149 8.65 -8.89 17.61
N GLY A 150 9.27 -9.93 18.16
CA GLY A 150 8.90 -11.33 18.02
C GLY A 150 8.62 -12.05 19.34
N LYS A 151 8.52 -11.35 20.48
CA LYS A 151 8.08 -11.98 21.74
C LYS A 151 6.76 -11.36 22.18
N THR A 152 5.70 -11.69 21.46
CA THR A 152 4.38 -11.76 22.09
C THR A 152 4.44 -12.88 23.13
N ASP A 153 4.91 -12.52 24.32
CA ASP A 153 4.53 -13.21 25.54
C ASP A 153 3.02 -13.03 25.68
N MET A 154 2.25 -13.93 25.07
CA MET A 154 0.90 -14.21 25.57
C MET A 154 1.11 -14.78 26.98
N PRO A 155 0.73 -14.10 28.07
CA PRO A 155 0.69 -14.76 29.36
C PRO A 155 -0.30 -15.92 29.24
N GLY A 156 0.22 -17.14 29.34
CA GLY A 156 -0.59 -18.33 29.50
C GLY A 156 -1.50 -18.13 30.70
N MET A 157 -2.80 -18.16 30.48
CA MET A 157 -3.79 -18.30 31.54
C MET A 157 -3.70 -19.74 32.07
N ASN A 158 -2.84 -19.98 33.05
CA ASN A 158 -2.93 -21.14 33.93
C ASN A 158 -3.34 -20.66 35.32
N HIS A 159 -4.64 -20.45 35.51
CA HIS A 159 -5.20 -20.22 36.85
C HIS A 159 -5.68 -21.58 37.40
N GLU A 160 -4.80 -22.26 38.12
CA GLU A 160 -5.16 -23.40 38.98
C GLU A 160 -4.67 -23.13 40.41
N GLY A 161 -5.62 -23.08 41.34
CA GLY A 161 -5.46 -23.53 42.72
C GLY A 161 -4.83 -22.59 43.75
N HIS A 162 -5.68 -22.04 44.63
CA HIS A 162 -5.50 -22.16 46.08
C HIS A 162 -6.82 -22.03 46.83
#